data_AF-A0ABD2WUJ3-F1
#
_entry.id   AF-A0ABD2WUJ3-F1
#
_cell.length_a   1.000
_cell.length_b   1.000
_cell.length_c   1.000
_cell.angle_alpha   90.00
_cell.angle_beta   90.00
_cell.angle_gamma   90.00
#
_symmetry.space_group_name_H-M   'P 1'
#
loop_
_entity.id
_entity.type
_entity.pdbx_description
1 polymer ?
#
loop_
_entity_poly.entity_id
_entity_poly.type
_entity_poly.pdbx_seq_one_letter_code
_entity_poly.pdbx_strand_id
1 'polypeptide(L)'
;MDQLPFQSLPLCGILAMSICTYFATLSLIPVLREKFIKANLFGIDMNKKTHKKIPEAMGIISGGTFLITMFLFIPVRFSYYIFNDVNLPRNEV
;
A
#
# COMPACT_ATOMS: atom_id res chain seq x y z
N MET A 1 -25.73 -21.40 -10.71
CA MET A 1 -24.97 -20.20 -11.16
C MET A 1 -24.53 -19.43 -9.91
N ASP A 2 -23.87 -20.09 -8.95
CA ASP A 2 -23.83 -19.63 -7.54
C ASP A 2 -22.41 -19.56 -6.96
N GLN A 3 -21.41 -19.26 -7.80
CA GLN A 3 -20.00 -19.08 -7.39
C GLN A 3 -19.55 -17.60 -7.39
N LEU A 4 -20.46 -16.67 -7.70
CA LEU A 4 -20.22 -15.22 -7.70
C LEU A 4 -19.71 -14.61 -6.36
N PRO A 5 -20.14 -15.05 -5.15
CA PRO A 5 -19.75 -14.35 -3.91
C PRO A 5 -18.31 -14.65 -3.46
N PHE A 6 -17.73 -15.78 -3.87
CA PHE A 6 -16.37 -16.15 -3.47
C PHE A 6 -15.30 -15.35 -4.24
N GLN A 7 -15.59 -14.97 -5.48
CA GLN A 7 -14.66 -14.23 -6.34
C GLN A 7 -14.64 -12.72 -6.04
N SER A 8 -15.72 -12.17 -5.47
CA SER A 8 -15.85 -10.74 -5.12
C SER A 8 -15.27 -10.39 -3.73
N LEU A 9 -15.17 -11.35 -2.81
CA LEU A 9 -14.57 -11.15 -1.48
C LEU A 9 -13.16 -10.52 -1.51
N PRO A 10 -12.19 -11.01 -2.32
CA PRO A 10 -10.89 -10.37 -2.43
C PRO A 10 -10.95 -8.96 -3.07
N LEU A 11 -11.92 -8.71 -3.94
CA LEU A 11 -12.13 -7.41 -4.57
C LEU A 11 -12.61 -6.37 -3.55
N CYS A 12 -13.55 -6.75 -2.68
CA CYS A 12 -13.96 -5.91 -1.57
C CYS A 12 -12.81 -5.64 -0.59
N GLY A 13 -11.99 -6.66 -0.31
CA GLY A 13 -10.81 -6.54 0.56
C GLY A 13 -9.77 -5.55 0.01
N ILE A 14 -9.44 -5.62 -1.28
CA ILE A 14 -8.47 -4.69 -1.88
C ILE A 14 -9.03 -3.26 -1.95
N LEU A 15 -10.33 -3.08 -2.19
CA LEU A 15 -10.97 -1.76 -2.18
C LEU A 15 -10.92 -1.12 -0.79
N ALA A 16 -11.28 -1.87 0.24
CA ALA A 16 -11.21 -1.40 1.63
C ALA A 16 -9.78 -1.03 2.03
N MET A 17 -8.79 -1.87 1.71
CA MET A 17 -7.39 -1.58 2.00
C MET A 17 -6.84 -0.40 1.19
N SER A 18 -7.30 -0.22 -0.06
CA SER A 18 -6.91 0.94 -0.88
C SER A 18 -7.40 2.25 -0.25
N ILE A 19 -8.63 2.28 0.26
CA ILE A 19 -9.19 3.44 0.97
C ILE A 19 -8.37 3.72 2.23
N CYS A 20 -8.08 2.70 3.05
CA CYS A 20 -7.23 2.85 4.23
C CYS A 20 -5.82 3.37 3.88
N THR A 21 -5.21 2.83 2.82
CA THR A 21 -3.88 3.21 2.35
C THR A 21 -3.86 4.64 1.83
N TYR A 22 -4.94 5.10 1.19
CA TYR A 22 -5.09 6.49 0.76
C TYR A 22 -5.04 7.44 1.96
N PHE A 23 -5.83 7.21 3.00
CA PHE A 23 -5.82 8.05 4.21
C PHE A 23 -4.48 7.98 4.96
N ALA A 24 -3.86 6.79 5.02
CA ALA A 24 -2.53 6.63 5.59
C ALA A 24 -1.49 7.45 4.81
N THR A 25 -1.51 7.39 3.47
CA THR A 25 -0.59 8.14 2.60
C THR A 25 -0.76 9.65 2.76
N LEU A 26 -2.01 10.13 2.81
CA LEU A 26 -2.30 11.56 3.06
C LEU A 26 -1.71 12.05 4.39
N SER A 27 -1.78 11.22 5.43
CA SER A 27 -1.23 11.56 6.74
C SER A 27 0.31 11.46 6.78
N LEU A 28 0.90 10.60 5.95
CA LEU A 28 2.34 10.35 5.91
C LEU A 28 3.12 11.41 5.12
N ILE A 29 2.51 11.98 4.08
CA ILE A 29 3.05 13.06 3.24
C ILE A 29 3.59 14.26 4.06
N PRO A 30 2.83 14.89 4.98
CA PRO A 30 3.33 16.04 5.74
C PRO A 30 4.44 15.68 6.72
N VAL A 31 4.36 14.51 7.36
CA VAL A 31 5.37 14.04 8.33
C VAL A 31 6.72 13.81 7.64
N LEU A 32 6.69 13.18 6.47
CA LEU A 32 7.91 12.88 5.73
C LEU A 32 8.46 14.10 5.00
N ARG A 33 7.61 15.02 4.54
CA ARG A 33 8.05 16.29 3.93
C ARG A 33 9.10 17.00 4.77
N GLU A 34 8.91 17.10 6.08
CA GLU A 34 9.91 17.73 6.95
C GLU A 34 11.23 16.97 7.00
N LYS A 35 11.18 15.63 6.95
CA LYS A 35 12.38 14.78 6.92
C LYS A 35 13.15 14.93 5.60
N PHE A 36 12.46 15.00 4.46
CA PHE A 36 13.09 15.25 3.15
C PHE A 36 13.80 16.61 3.12
N ILE A 37 13.16 17.66 3.65
CA ILE A 37 13.77 19.00 3.74
C ILE A 37 15.01 18.98 4.65
N LYS A 38 14.96 18.28 5.79
CA LYS A 38 16.11 18.10 6.70
C LYS A 38 17.25 17.31 6.06
N ALA A 39 16.94 16.34 5.20
CA ALA A 39 17.91 15.53 4.48
C ALA A 39 18.50 16.22 3.23
N ASN A 40 18.22 17.51 3.01
CA ASN A 40 18.59 18.27 1.80
C ASN A 40 18.03 17.67 0.48
N LEU A 41 17.01 16.82 0.56
CA LEU A 41 16.25 16.32 -0.58
C LEU A 41 15.08 17.28 -0.87
N PHE A 42 15.44 18.48 -1.34
CA PHE A 42 14.46 19.50 -1.71
C PHE A 42 14.92 20.26 -2.96
N GLY A 43 13.94 20.68 -3.74
CA GLY A 43 14.10 21.53 -4.90
C GLY A 43 13.51 22.91 -4.67
N ILE A 44 13.86 23.82 -5.56
CA ILE A 44 13.23 25.14 -5.66
C ILE A 44 12.46 25.15 -6.98
N ASP A 45 11.20 25.60 -6.92
CA ASP A 45 10.40 25.78 -8.13
C ASP A 45 11.01 26.90 -9.00
N MET A 46 11.70 26.51 -10.07
CA MET A 46 12.37 27.43 -11.00
C MET A 46 11.41 28.32 -11.79
N ASN A 47 10.13 27.93 -11.88
CA ASN A 47 9.12 28.69 -12.62
C ASN A 47 8.39 29.71 -11.73
N LYS A 48 8.80 29.85 -10.46
CA LYS A 48 8.23 30.82 -9.52
C LYS A 48 9.32 31.71 -8.94
N LYS A 49 9.00 33.00 -8.76
CA LYS A 49 9.88 33.96 -8.06
C LYS A 49 10.08 33.63 -6.58
N THR A 50 9.29 32.70 -6.03
CA THR A 50 9.34 32.29 -4.64
C THR A 50 10.35 31.16 -4.44
N HIS A 51 11.40 31.38 -3.67
CA HIS A 51 12.41 30.38 -3.32
C HIS A 51 11.95 29.40 -2.21
N LYS A 52 10.70 28.93 -2.27
CA LYS A 52 10.18 27.98 -1.27
C LYS A 52 10.77 26.59 -1.54
N LYS A 53 11.32 25.96 -0.51
CA LYS A 53 11.81 24.58 -0.56
C LYS A 53 10.64 23.61 -0.72
N ILE A 54 10.67 22.80 -1.78
CA ILE A 54 9.70 21.75 -2.06
C ILE A 54 10.41 20.41 -1.89
N PRO A 55 9.88 19.48 -1.08
CA PRO A 55 10.50 18.16 -0.94
C PRO A 55 10.56 17.46 -2.30
N GLU A 56 11.73 16.95 -2.65
CA GLU A 56 11.91 16.11 -3.84
C GLU A 56 11.71 14.64 -3.45
N ALA A 57 11.33 13.80 -4.42
CA ALA A 57 11.09 12.36 -4.25
C ALA A 57 9.86 11.95 -3.40
N MET A 58 8.79 12.74 -3.36
CA MET A 58 7.52 12.35 -2.68
C MET A 58 6.89 11.05 -3.22
N GLY A 59 7.25 10.63 -4.44
CA GLY A 59 6.82 9.36 -5.02
C GLY A 59 7.29 8.12 -4.24
N ILE A 60 8.36 8.21 -3.44
CA ILE A 60 8.79 7.10 -2.58
C ILE A 60 7.77 6.82 -1.47
N ILE A 61 7.00 7.83 -1.06
CA ILE A 61 5.98 7.69 -0.03
C ILE A 61 4.80 6.91 -0.58
N SER A 62 4.29 7.31 -1.75
CA SER A 62 3.18 6.61 -2.41
C SER A 62 3.58 5.22 -2.88
N GLY A 63 4.81 5.05 -3.40
CA GLY A 63 5.34 3.74 -3.79
C GLY A 63 5.53 2.82 -2.58
N GLY A 64 6.09 3.36 -1.48
CA GLY A 64 6.29 2.61 -0.24
C GLY A 64 4.97 2.12 0.37
N THR A 65 3.97 3.01 0.49
CA THR A 65 2.66 2.61 1.02
C THR A 65 1.94 1.62 0.09
N PHE A 66 2.06 1.78 -1.23
CA PHE A 66 1.54 0.81 -2.19
C PHE A 66 2.14 -0.59 -2.03
N LEU A 67 3.48 -0.69 -1.92
CA LEU A 67 4.17 -1.97 -1.77
C LEU A 67 3.80 -2.66 -0.46
N ILE A 68 3.74 -1.91 0.64
CA ILE A 68 3.31 -2.43 1.95
C ILE A 68 1.89 -3.01 1.85
N THR A 69 0.96 -2.28 1.24
CA THR A 69 -0.42 -2.74 1.08
C THR A 69 -0.51 -3.98 0.18
N MET A 70 0.28 -4.06 -0.89
CA MET A 70 0.38 -5.27 -1.70
C MET A 70 0.87 -6.46 -0.89
N PHE A 71 1.94 -6.31 -0.09
CA PHE A 71 2.45 -7.39 0.74
C PHE A 71 1.43 -7.87 1.78
N LEU A 72 0.66 -6.97 2.37
CA LEU A 72 -0.44 -7.31 3.29
C LEU A 72 -1.62 -8.01 2.58
N PHE A 73 -1.84 -7.74 1.29
CA PHE A 73 -2.94 -8.34 0.53
C PHE A 73 -2.66 -9.77 0.03
N ILE A 74 -1.40 -10.13 -0.20
CA ILE A 74 -1.00 -11.49 -0.62
C ILE A 74 -1.63 -12.58 0.27
N PRO A 75 -1.48 -12.57 1.61
CA PRO A 75 -2.06 -13.62 2.45
C PRO A 75 -3.59 -13.62 2.42
N VAL A 76 -4.24 -12.46 2.25
CA VAL A 76 -5.71 -12.37 2.11
C VAL A 76 -6.17 -13.12 0.86
N ARG A 77 -5.45 -12.98 -0.27
CA ARG A 77 -5.75 -13.69 -1.51
C ARG A 77 -5.55 -15.20 -1.42
N PHE A 78 -4.51 -15.64 -0.72
CA PHE A 78 -4.19 -17.06 -0.57
C PHE A 78 -4.80 -17.71 0.68
N SER A 79 -5.55 -16.96 1.49
CA SER A 79 -6.13 -17.42 2.75
C SER A 79 -6.89 -18.74 2.60
N TYR A 80 -7.77 -18.86 1.61
CA TYR A 80 -8.51 -20.10 1.35
C TYR A 80 -7.59 -21.29 1.06
N TYR A 81 -6.53 -21.11 0.28
CA TYR A 81 -5.60 -22.19 -0.02
C TYR A 81 -4.81 -22.61 1.24
N ILE A 82 -4.30 -21.64 1.99
CA ILE A 82 -3.56 -21.87 3.24
C ILE A 82 -4.41 -22.60 4.28
N PHE A 83 -5.69 -22.24 4.45
CA PHE A 83 -6.55 -22.86 5.46
C PHE A 83 -7.11 -24.23 5.05
N ASN A 84 -7.31 -24.50 3.75
CA ASN A 84 -7.83 -25.79 3.30
C ASN A 84 -6.75 -26.87 3.18
N ASP A 85 -5.49 -26.52 2.91
CA ASP A 85 -4.38 -27.49 2.91
C ASP A 85 -4.12 -28.10 4.30
N VAL A 86 -4.58 -27.47 5.38
CA VAL A 86 -4.45 -28.00 6.76
C VAL A 86 -5.37 -29.21 7.00
N ASN A 87 -6.42 -29.39 6.20
CA ASN A 87 -7.37 -30.51 6.33
C ASN A 87 -7.06 -31.71 5.41
N LEU A 88 -5.89 -31.74 4.77
CA LEU A 88 -5.44 -32.92 4.04
C LEU A 88 -5.21 -34.08 5.04
N PRO A 89 -5.86 -35.25 4.87
CA PRO A 89 -5.44 -36.44 5.60
C PRO A 89 -4.00 -36.69 5.20
N ARG A 90 -3.08 -36.46 6.14
CA ARG A 90 -1.67 -36.76 5.98
C ARG A 90 -1.56 -38.28 5.90
N ASN A 91 -1.73 -38.82 4.70
CA ASN A 91 -1.28 -40.17 4.40
C ASN A 91 0.24 -40.11 4.39
N GLU A 92 0.80 -40.21 5.58
CA GLU A 92 2.21 -40.49 5.80
C GLU A 92 2.53 -41.79 5.05
N VAL A 93 3.35 -41.66 4.01
CA VAL A 93 4.11 -42.75 3.42
C VAL A 93 5.28 -43.08 4.35
#